data_AF-R5IX13-F1
#
_entry.id   AF-R5IX13-F1
#
_cell.length_a   1.000
_cell.length_b   1.000
_cell.length_c   1.000
_cell.angle_alpha   90.00
_cell.angle_beta   90.00
_cell.angle_gamma   90.00
#
_symmetry.space_group_name_H-M   'P 1'
#
loop_
_entity.id
_entity.type
_entity.pdbx_description
1 polymer ?
#
loop_
_entity_poly.entity_id
_entity_poly.type
_entity_poly.pdbx_seq_one_letter_code
_entity_poly.pdbx_strand_id
1 'polypeptide(L)' 'MIHDITNKLINENDIIVTENLDVKGMQKNHYVAKGLNENPISEIIRVLKYKANWNNKKIIQIDRYYPSSQICSVCNYQNN' A
#
# COMPACT_ATOMS: atom_id res chain seq x y z
N MET A 1 -0.08 16.65 -3.02
CA MET A 1 0.70 15.43 -2.73
C MET A 1 -0.09 14.13 -2.94
N ILE A 2 -1.07 13.76 -2.10
CA ILE A 2 -1.82 12.48 -2.28
C ILE A 2 -2.49 12.41 -3.65
N HIS A 3 -3.16 13.48 -4.09
CA HIS A 3 -3.82 13.49 -5.40
C HIS A 3 -2.82 13.34 -6.56
N ASP A 4 -1.64 13.93 -6.47
CA ASP A 4 -0.60 13.86 -7.50
C ASP A 4 -0.02 12.46 -7.60
N ILE A 5 0.33 11.86 -6.45
CA ILE A 5 0.84 10.48 -6.37
C ILE A 5 -0.19 9.50 -6.91
N THR A 6 -1.45 9.62 -6.46
CA THR A 6 -2.51 8.72 -6.92
C THR A 6 -2.85 8.91 -8.39
N ASN A 7 -2.82 10.13 -8.92
CA ASN A 7 -2.98 10.37 -10.37
C ASN A 7 -1.84 9.73 -11.16
N LYS A 8 -0.59 9.91 -10.71
CA LYS A 8 0.58 9.30 -11.35
C LYS A 8 0.44 7.78 -11.43
N LEU A 9 0.13 7.13 -10.29
CA LEU A 9 -0.04 5.68 -10.21
C LEU A 9 -1.14 5.16 -11.14
N ILE A 10 -2.28 5.87 -11.22
CA ILE A 10 -3.41 5.50 -12.07
C ILE A 10 -3.11 5.68 -13.56
N ASN A 11 -2.32 6.69 -13.92
CA ASN A 11 -1.96 6.95 -15.31
C ASN A 11 -0.90 5.98 -15.82
N GLU A 12 0.03 5.57 -14.96
CA GLU A 12 1.17 4.72 -15.32
C GLU A 12 0.86 3.21 -15.25
N ASN A 13 -0.24 2.79 -14.59
CA ASN A 13 -0.50 1.38 -14.31
C ASN A 13 -1.94 0.97 -14.60
N ASP A 14 -2.11 -0.18 -15.25
CA ASP A 14 -3.44 -0.81 -15.44
C ASP A 14 -3.93 -1.59 -14.23
N ILE A 15 -2.97 -2.16 -13.49
CA ILE A 15 -3.21 -2.99 -12.31
C ILE A 15 -2.31 -2.48 -11.19
N ILE A 16 -2.91 -2.17 -10.04
CA ILE A 16 -2.21 -1.74 -8.84
C ILE A 16 -2.47 -2.76 -7.74
N VAL A 17 -1.40 -3.31 -7.16
CA VAL A 17 -1.47 -4.26 -6.05
C VAL A 17 -0.99 -3.56 -4.78
N THR A 18 -1.74 -3.67 -3.70
CA THR A 18 -1.40 -3.07 -2.41
C THR A 18 -1.51 -4.10 -1.28
N GLU A 19 -0.66 -3.97 -0.27
CA GLU A 19 -0.72 -4.80 0.92
C GLU A 19 -1.90 -4.39 1.81
N ASN A 20 -2.60 -5.37 2.41
CA ASN A 20 -3.60 -5.11 3.44
C ASN A 20 -2.95 -4.90 4.82
N LEU A 21 -2.34 -3.73 5.00
CA LEU A 21 -1.64 -3.35 6.24
C LEU A 21 -2.62 -3.12 7.41
N ASP A 22 -2.27 -3.63 8.60
CA ASP A 22 -2.91 -3.20 9.85
C ASP A 22 -2.33 -1.86 10.31
N VAL A 23 -2.70 -0.78 9.62
CA VAL A 23 -2.19 0.57 9.90
C VAL A 23 -2.42 0.97 11.37
N LYS A 24 -3.55 0.57 11.97
CA LYS A 24 -3.84 0.84 13.39
C LYS A 24 -2.90 0.08 14.32
N GLY A 25 -2.60 -1.17 14.02
CA GLY A 25 -1.59 -1.95 14.75
C GLY A 25 -0.19 -1.34 14.61
N MET A 26 0.20 -0.94 13.40
CA MET A 26 1.51 -0.37 13.14
C MET A 26 1.71 1.00 13.81
N GLN A 27 0.65 1.81 13.94
CA GLN A 27 0.68 3.07 14.69
C GLN A 27 0.99 2.88 16.18
N LYS A 28 0.75 1.70 16.75
CA LYS A 28 1.11 1.38 18.14
C LYS A 28 2.58 0.98 18.29
N ASN A 29 3.26 0.64 17.19
CA ASN A 29 4.67 0.31 17.21
C ASN A 29 5.52 1.58 17.10
N HIS A 30 6.18 1.96 18.19
CA HIS A 30 6.97 3.20 18.27
C HIS A 30 8.03 3.36 17.18
N TYR A 31 8.57 2.26 16.64
CA TYR A 31 9.57 2.31 15.58
C TYR A 31 8.99 2.79 14.24
N VAL A 32 7.72 2.49 13.97
CA VAL A 32 7.06 2.74 12.66
C VAL A 32 6.01 3.85 12.75
N ALA A 33 5.52 4.13 13.96
CA ALA A 33 4.46 5.11 14.23
C ALA A 33 4.78 6.51 13.70
N LYS A 34 6.04 6.97 13.86
CA LYS A 34 6.46 8.30 13.39
C LYS A 34 6.28 8.44 11.87
N GLY A 35 6.79 7.48 11.10
CA GLY A 35 6.68 7.51 9.63
C GLY A 35 5.24 7.38 9.12
N LEU A 36 4.38 6.67 9.85
CA LEU A 36 2.96 6.54 9.51
C LEU A 36 2.13 7.77 9.86
N ASN A 37 2.51 8.52 10.89
CA ASN A 37 1.84 9.78 11.22
C ASN A 37 2.13 10.86 10.17
N GLU A 38 3.33 10.82 9.59
CA GLU A 38 3.75 11.72 8.51
C GLU A 38 3.17 11.30 7.14
N ASN A 39 2.79 10.02 6.97
CA ASN A 39 2.29 9.47 5.71
C ASN A 39 0.95 8.73 5.90
N PRO A 40 -0.19 9.33 5.49
CA PRO A 40 -1.50 8.72 5.71
C PRO A 40 -1.78 7.61 4.67
N ILE A 41 -1.14 6.46 4.85
CA ILE A 41 -1.23 5.30 3.93
C ILE A 41 -2.69 4.86 3.73
N SER A 42 -3.50 4.86 4.80
CA SER A 42 -4.93 4.53 4.72
C SER A 42 -5.68 5.45 3.76
N GLU A 43 -5.34 6.74 3.77
CA GLU A 43 -5.95 7.75 2.91
C GLU A 43 -5.48 7.61 1.46
N ILE A 44 -4.20 7.30 1.24
CA ILE A 44 -3.67 7.02 -0.10
C ILE A 44 -4.39 5.83 -0.73
N ILE A 45 -4.56 4.73 0.02
CA ILE A 45 -5.29 3.54 -0.44
C ILE A 45 -6.76 3.88 -0.73
N ARG A 46 -7.42 4.66 0.15
CA ARG A 46 -8.81 5.12 -0.06
C ARG A 46 -8.93 5.89 -1.37
N VAL A 47 -8.01 6.82 -1.63
CA VAL A 47 -8.01 7.65 -2.84
C VAL A 47 -7.73 6.82 -4.10
N LEU A 48 -6.74 5.93 -4.04
CA LEU A 48 -6.42 5.02 -5.14
C LEU A 48 -7.61 4.14 -5.53
N LYS A 49 -8.35 3.61 -4.54
CA LYS A 49 -9.50 2.74 -4.81
C LYS A 49 -10.56 3.42 -5.66
N TYR A 50 -10.98 4.63 -5.29
CA TYR A 50 -12.02 5.31 -6.05
C TYR A 50 -11.51 5.79 -7.42
N LYS A 51 -10.25 6.25 -7.52
CA LYS A 51 -9.68 6.68 -8.80
C LYS A 51 -9.46 5.52 -9.76
N ALA A 52 -9.05 4.35 -9.26
CA ALA A 52 -8.95 3.14 -10.06
C ALA A 52 -10.31 2.77 -10.64
N ASN A 53 -11.35 2.77 -9.82
CA ASN A 53 -12.70 2.51 -10.27
C ASN A 53 -13.17 3.51 -11.34
N TRP A 54 -12.90 4.81 -11.17
CA TRP A 54 -13.28 5.83 -12.17
C TRP A 54 -12.54 5.70 -13.50
N ASN A 55 -11.32 5.19 -13.50
CA ASN A 55 -10.48 5.08 -14.69
C ASN A 55 -10.48 3.65 -15.28
N ASN A 56 -11.42 2.79 -14.86
CA ASN A 56 -11.50 1.38 -15.26
C ASN A 56 -10.17 0.62 -15.04
N LYS A 57 -9.44 0.96 -13.99
CA LYS A 57 -8.19 0.31 -13.56
C LYS A 57 -8.48 -0.70 -12.46
N LYS A 58 -7.63 -1.72 -12.33
CA LYS A 58 -7.77 -2.75 -11.30
C LYS A 58 -6.94 -2.41 -10.07
N ILE A 59 -7.56 -2.45 -8.90
CA ILE A 59 -6.84 -2.40 -7.61
C ILE A 59 -7.08 -3.68 -6.83
N ILE A 60 -6.00 -4.33 -6.40
CA ILE A 60 -6.03 -5.61 -5.68
C ILE A 60 -5.38 -5.39 -4.31
N GLN A 61 -6.06 -5.82 -3.25
CA GLN A 61 -5.44 -5.92 -1.94
C GLN A 61 -5.07 -7.37 -1.66
N ILE A 62 -3.77 -7.64 -1.46
CA ILE A 62 -3.29 -8.97 -1.09
C ILE A 62 -3.51 -9.23 0.39
N ASP A 63 -3.53 -10.52 0.76
CA ASP A 63 -3.77 -10.96 2.14
C ASP A 63 -2.76 -10.29 3.10
N ARG A 64 -3.25 -9.91 4.27
CA ARG A 64 -2.46 -9.31 5.35
C ARG A 64 -1.36 -10.25 5.86
N TYR A 65 -1.63 -11.55 5.87
CA TYR A 65 -0.70 -12.56 6.39
C TYR A 65 0.28 -13.06 5.33
N TYR A 66 0.22 -12.53 4.10
CA TYR A 66 1.23 -12.79 3.11
C TYR A 66 2.53 -12.07 3.51
N PRO A 67 3.66 -12.77 3.69
CA PRO A 67 4.89 -12.21 4.23
C PRO A 67 5.70 -11.44 3.17
N SER A 68 5.04 -10.57 2.37
CA SER A 68 5.67 -9.80 1.29
C SER A 68 6.84 -8.93 1.76
N SER A 69 6.75 -8.38 2.97
CA SER A 69 7.82 -7.55 3.56
C SER A 69 8.97 -8.37 4.16
N GLN A 70 8.79 -9.69 4.30
CA GLN A 70 9.80 -10.61 4.83
C GLN A 70 10.42 -11.48 3.74
N ILE A 71 9.79 -11.60 2.56
CA ILE A 71 10.31 -12.34 1.42
C ILE A 71 11.18 -11.43 0.56
N CYS A 72 12.44 -11.82 0.35
CA CYS A 72 13.30 -11.17 -0.63
C CYS A 72 12.80 -11.45 -2.05
N SER A 73 12.54 -10.40 -2.83
CA SER A 73 12.11 -10.53 -4.23
C SER A 73 13.16 -11.13 -5.18
N VAL A 74 14.43 -11.19 -4.76
CA VAL A 74 15.55 -11.72 -5.57
C VAL A 74 15.77 -13.20 -5.32
N CYS A 75 15.75 -13.63 -4.06
CA CYS A 75 16.15 -14.98 -3.68
C CYS A 75 15.07 -15.78 -2.94
N ASN A 76 13.88 -15.22 -2.73
CA ASN A 76 12.77 -15.80 -1.97
C ASN A 76 13.10 -16.18 -0.52
N TYR A 77 14.23 -15.72 0.02
CA TYR A 77 14.54 -15.89 1.44
C TYR A 77 13.51 -15.14 2.29
N GLN A 78 12.93 -15.83 3.28
CA GLN A 78 12.00 -15.25 4.25
C GLN A 78 12.75 -14.91 5.55
N ASN A 79 12.75 -13.64 5.92
CA ASN A 79 13.25 -13.18 7.22
C ASN A 79 12.20 -13.46 8.30
N ASN A 80 12.43 -14.49 9.12
CA ASN A 80 11.57 -14.87 10.25
C ASN A 80 11.79 -13.97 11.47
#